data_AF-A0A8S3RHX8-F1
#
_entry.id   AF-A0A8S3RHX8-F1
#
_cell.length_a   1.000
_cell.length_b   1.000
_cell.length_c   1.000
_cell.angle_alpha   90.00
_cell.angle_beta   90.00
_cell.angle_gamma   90.00
#
_symmetry.space_group_name_H-M   'P 1'
#
loop_
_entity.id
_entity.type
_entity.pdbx_description
1 polymer ?
#
loop_
_entity_poly.entity_id
_entity_poly.type
_entity_poly.pdbx_seq_one_letter_code
_entity_poly.pdbx_strand_id
1 'polypeptide(L)'
;MAASLLQENLRSLHDSLTSQDTFAKEQSDSCISDIRQICVYEAKEYEFDLYCSVLFDKDTGVIIYLKKLIGKDEFQTSKQKILEFLSEFIQKVEKKISHYALEIKDVCMSLFMREKGAKIRSAAISVLVKLLELTAGTSVGKDFEVKKMAEKIFMEFAKPLSKTPATVKEKLYIVLGVMAEIYPEYMTEYADRLTGQCVAALKEQMTSKTKKAELTIISGCLEGLRACLVNFTQSADEGSKYSYDIFKYTRMAISNMEIARYDVPKAGLRMIAKHAAQFNMYLFDDYQYFIQQFRGIMNDSSATAKELSLAVRGYGLLAAYQHRDRRQVVFNLFQLDDYLEDDVSKQVT
;
A
#
# COMPACT_ATOMS: atom_id res chain seq x y z
N MET A 1 24.73 23.38 -5.52
CA MET A 1 23.76 23.99 -6.43
C MET A 1 22.37 23.41 -6.25
N ALA A 2 22.17 22.08 -6.31
CA ALA A 2 20.86 21.47 -6.06
C ALA A 2 20.35 21.69 -4.61
N ALA A 3 21.20 21.55 -3.59
CA ALA A 3 20.81 21.78 -2.20
C ALA A 3 20.38 23.23 -1.89
N SER A 4 21.01 24.23 -2.53
CA SER A 4 20.61 25.64 -2.37
C SER A 4 19.25 25.90 -3.04
N LEU A 5 19.03 25.34 -4.24
CA LEU A 5 17.74 25.41 -4.92
C LEU A 5 16.61 24.74 -4.11
N LEU A 6 16.92 23.62 -3.43
CA LEU A 6 15.97 22.96 -2.53
C LEU A 6 15.57 23.86 -1.35
N GLN A 7 16.55 24.51 -0.72
CA GLN A 7 16.31 25.46 0.38
C GLN A 7 15.51 26.68 -0.08
N GLU A 8 15.81 27.23 -1.26
CA GLU A 8 15.07 28.36 -1.84
C GLU A 8 13.61 28.00 -2.13
N ASN A 9 13.35 26.80 -2.66
CA ASN A 9 12.00 26.30 -2.88
C ASN A 9 11.23 26.11 -1.57
N LEU A 10 11.86 25.54 -0.53
CA LEU A 10 11.24 25.39 0.78
C LEU A 10 10.93 26.74 1.41
N ARG A 11 11.84 27.72 1.33
CA ARG A 11 11.58 29.08 1.81
C ARG A 11 10.40 29.72 1.09
N SER A 12 10.40 29.67 -0.25
CA SER A 12 9.31 30.19 -1.08
C SER A 12 7.98 29.52 -0.77
N LEU A 13 8.01 28.22 -0.46
CA LEU A 13 6.84 27.45 -0.03
C LEU A 13 6.26 28.02 1.28
N HIS A 14 7.09 28.29 2.29
CA HIS A 14 6.61 28.90 3.55
C HIS A 14 6.15 30.35 3.38
N ASP A 15 6.84 31.13 2.53
CA ASP A 15 6.46 32.52 2.23
C ASP A 15 5.08 32.59 1.57
N SER A 16 4.70 31.56 0.78
CA SER A 16 3.37 31.41 0.18
C SER A 16 2.23 31.34 1.20
N LEU A 17 2.50 31.11 2.50
CA LEU A 17 1.45 31.12 3.54
C LEU A 17 1.05 32.52 3.97
N THR A 18 1.85 33.54 3.62
CA THR A 18 1.63 34.92 4.04
C THR A 18 0.62 35.66 3.15
N SER A 19 0.46 35.23 1.90
CA SER A 19 -0.55 35.72 0.96
C SER A 19 -1.74 34.75 0.86
N GLN A 20 -2.96 35.29 0.82
CA GLN A 20 -4.22 34.51 0.68
C GLN A 20 -4.75 34.48 -0.75
N ASP A 21 -3.98 34.96 -1.72
CA ASP A 21 -4.39 35.05 -3.12
C ASP A 21 -4.21 33.73 -3.89
N THR A 22 -4.75 33.68 -5.11
CA THR A 22 -4.60 32.52 -6.00
C THR A 22 -3.14 32.27 -6.37
N PHE A 23 -2.35 33.35 -6.47
CA PHE A 23 -0.93 33.30 -6.80
C PHE A 23 -0.13 32.50 -5.77
N ALA A 24 -0.43 32.66 -4.48
CA ALA A 24 0.16 31.89 -3.38
C ALA A 24 0.03 30.37 -3.55
N LYS A 25 -1.11 29.91 -4.08
CA LYS A 25 -1.42 28.49 -4.27
C LYS A 25 -0.66 27.92 -5.45
N GLU A 26 -0.63 28.65 -6.56
CA GLU A 26 0.12 28.28 -7.76
C GLU A 26 1.62 28.24 -7.47
N GLN A 27 2.13 29.22 -6.71
CA GLN A 27 3.52 29.24 -6.26
C GLN A 27 3.84 28.03 -5.38
N SER A 28 3.00 27.72 -4.38
CA SER A 28 3.15 26.52 -3.56
C SER A 28 3.23 25.24 -4.41
N ASP A 29 2.28 25.08 -5.34
CA ASP A 29 2.19 23.92 -6.21
C ASP A 29 3.38 23.79 -7.17
N SER A 30 3.95 24.90 -7.62
CA SER A 30 5.19 24.94 -8.41
C SER A 30 6.36 24.49 -7.56
N CYS A 31 6.59 25.13 -6.40
CA CYS A 31 7.70 24.80 -5.50
C CYS A 31 7.69 23.31 -5.11
N ILE A 32 6.51 22.74 -4.82
CA ILE A 32 6.39 21.29 -4.50
C ILE A 32 6.80 20.42 -5.69
N SER A 33 6.46 20.82 -6.91
CA SER A 33 6.82 20.08 -8.12
C SER A 33 8.33 20.13 -8.36
N ASP A 34 8.97 21.28 -8.14
CA ASP A 34 10.42 21.45 -8.24
C ASP A 34 11.16 20.68 -7.14
N ILE A 35 10.66 20.72 -5.90
CA ILE A 35 11.19 19.91 -4.79
C ILE A 35 11.16 18.42 -5.16
N ARG A 36 10.03 17.94 -5.68
CA ARG A 36 9.89 16.55 -6.12
C ARG A 36 10.87 16.22 -7.25
N GLN A 37 11.03 17.12 -8.22
CA GLN A 37 11.97 16.96 -9.32
C GLN A 37 13.40 16.76 -8.81
N ILE A 38 13.86 17.65 -7.94
CA ILE A 38 15.19 17.60 -7.34
C ILE A 38 15.37 16.32 -6.51
N CYS A 39 14.42 16.01 -5.62
CA CYS A 39 14.60 14.97 -4.60
C CYS A 39 14.31 13.54 -5.10
N VAL A 40 13.38 13.38 -6.05
CA VAL A 40 12.96 12.06 -6.54
C VAL A 40 13.67 11.69 -7.82
N TYR A 41 13.83 12.61 -8.77
CA TYR A 41 14.34 12.27 -10.10
C TYR A 41 15.83 12.61 -10.29
N GLU A 42 16.31 13.71 -9.71
CA GLU A 42 17.70 14.16 -9.90
C GLU A 42 18.66 13.72 -8.79
N ALA A 43 18.13 13.49 -7.58
CA ALA A 43 18.92 13.13 -6.41
C ALA A 43 19.72 11.84 -6.60
N LYS A 44 21.01 11.94 -6.23
CA LYS A 44 21.92 10.80 -6.13
C LYS A 44 22.04 10.31 -4.68
N GLU A 45 22.40 9.05 -4.48
CA GLU A 45 22.38 8.41 -3.16
C GLU A 45 23.24 9.11 -2.10
N TYR A 46 24.40 9.65 -2.50
CA TYR A 46 25.29 10.39 -1.62
C TYR A 46 24.71 11.73 -1.14
N GLU A 47 23.62 12.20 -1.75
CA GLU A 47 22.93 13.45 -1.38
C GLU A 47 21.75 13.22 -0.44
N PHE A 48 21.32 11.97 -0.25
CA PHE A 48 20.08 11.67 0.48
C PHE A 48 20.10 12.16 1.92
N ASP A 49 21.22 12.05 2.63
CA ASP A 49 21.34 12.51 4.02
C ASP A 49 21.20 14.04 4.11
N LEU A 50 21.83 14.75 3.16
CA LEU A 50 21.70 16.20 3.05
C LEU A 50 20.24 16.60 2.74
N TYR A 51 19.61 15.95 1.76
CA TYR A 51 18.23 16.26 1.39
C TYR A 51 17.23 15.93 2.50
N CYS A 52 17.42 14.82 3.22
CA CYS A 52 16.59 14.53 4.39
C CYS A 52 16.74 15.63 5.46
N SER A 53 17.98 16.04 5.76
CA SER A 53 18.21 17.11 6.75
C SER A 53 17.56 18.43 6.36
N VAL A 54 17.52 18.77 5.07
CA VAL A 54 16.92 20.02 4.57
C VAL A 54 15.40 19.91 4.50
N LEU A 55 14.86 18.83 3.93
CA LEU A 55 13.42 18.61 3.78
C LEU A 55 12.69 18.52 5.12
N PHE A 56 13.35 17.93 6.12
CA PHE A 56 12.77 17.68 7.44
C PHE A 56 13.36 18.59 8.51
N ASP A 57 13.89 19.76 8.09
CA ASP A 57 14.27 20.82 9.00
C ASP A 57 13.11 21.26 9.90
N LYS A 58 13.42 21.62 11.14
CA LYS A 58 12.42 21.88 12.19
C LYS A 58 11.70 23.22 12.05
N ASP A 59 12.22 24.13 11.23
CA ASP A 59 11.66 25.46 11.04
C ASP A 59 11.12 25.67 9.63
N THR A 60 11.88 25.19 8.64
CA THR A 60 11.65 25.43 7.20
C THR A 60 11.28 24.17 6.41
N GLY A 61 11.25 23.01 7.06
CA GLY A 61 10.96 21.73 6.41
C GLY A 61 9.52 21.60 5.87
N VAL A 62 9.34 20.65 4.96
CA VAL A 62 8.05 20.33 4.32
C VAL A 62 7.02 19.83 5.32
N ILE A 63 7.45 19.16 6.39
CA ILE A 63 6.56 18.64 7.43
C ILE A 63 5.97 19.78 8.26
N ILE A 64 6.75 20.81 8.56
CA ILE A 64 6.28 22.02 9.24
C ILE A 64 5.28 22.77 8.36
N TYR A 65 5.58 22.91 7.08
CA TYR A 65 4.65 23.50 6.11
C TYR A 65 3.32 22.73 6.09
N LEU A 66 3.39 21.41 5.97
CA LEU A 66 2.21 20.55 5.93
C LEU A 66 1.38 20.62 7.23
N LYS A 67 2.03 20.73 8.40
CA LYS A 67 1.37 20.98 9.69
C LYS A 67 0.59 22.30 9.67
N LYS A 68 1.15 23.38 9.11
CA LYS A 68 0.48 24.70 8.99
C LYS A 68 -0.71 24.68 8.02
N LEU A 69 -0.76 23.72 7.10
CA LEU A 69 -1.85 23.58 6.13
C LEU A 69 -3.09 22.84 6.68
N ILE A 70 -2.98 22.11 7.79
CA ILE A 70 -4.10 21.30 8.30
C ILE A 70 -5.34 22.17 8.53
N GLY A 71 -6.47 21.79 7.94
CA GLY A 71 -7.74 22.52 8.02
C GLY A 71 -7.88 23.70 7.04
N LYS A 72 -6.84 24.03 6.26
CA LYS A 72 -6.93 25.03 5.18
C LYS A 72 -7.45 24.39 3.91
N ASP A 73 -8.73 24.61 3.59
CA ASP A 73 -9.41 23.97 2.44
C ASP A 73 -8.92 24.51 1.08
N GLU A 74 -8.22 25.63 1.08
CA GLU A 74 -7.71 26.27 -0.13
C GLU A 74 -6.39 25.67 -0.65
N PHE A 75 -5.70 24.85 0.15
CA PHE A 75 -4.42 24.19 -0.21
C PHE A 75 -4.55 22.68 -0.45
N GLN A 76 -5.73 22.20 -0.89
CA GLN A 76 -5.97 20.76 -1.03
C GLN A 76 -5.00 20.09 -2.03
N THR A 77 -4.71 20.75 -3.15
CA THR A 77 -3.76 20.27 -4.17
C THR A 77 -2.34 20.19 -3.62
N SER A 78 -1.88 21.24 -2.94
CA SER A 78 -0.54 21.29 -2.35
C SER A 78 -0.34 20.18 -1.30
N LYS A 79 -1.32 19.97 -0.40
CA LYS A 79 -1.30 18.88 0.58
C LYS A 79 -1.20 17.51 -0.11
N GLN A 80 -1.98 17.29 -1.16
CA GLN A 80 -1.97 16.04 -1.91
C GLN A 80 -0.59 15.80 -2.57
N LYS A 81 -0.07 16.79 -3.30
CA LYS A 81 1.24 16.70 -3.98
C LYS A 81 2.39 16.42 -3.01
N ILE A 82 2.38 17.05 -1.82
CA ILE A 82 3.38 16.79 -0.78
C ILE A 82 3.30 15.34 -0.30
N LEU A 83 2.12 14.82 -0.03
CA LEU A 83 1.96 13.44 0.45
C LEU A 83 2.37 12.41 -0.62
N GLU A 84 2.06 12.66 -1.89
CA GLU A 84 2.51 11.83 -3.01
C GLU A 84 4.04 11.86 -3.14
N PHE A 85 4.64 13.06 -3.08
CA PHE A 85 6.09 13.23 -3.02
C PHE A 85 6.71 12.44 -1.85
N LEU A 86 6.18 12.59 -0.63
CA LEU A 86 6.69 11.89 0.55
C LEU A 86 6.60 10.37 0.35
N SER A 87 5.50 9.86 -0.19
CA SER A 87 5.33 8.43 -0.46
C SER A 87 6.37 7.86 -1.42
N GLU A 88 6.82 8.65 -2.41
CA GLU A 88 7.87 8.28 -3.36
C GLU A 88 9.27 8.44 -2.77
N PHE A 89 9.52 9.57 -2.12
CA PHE A 89 10.82 9.89 -1.56
C PHE A 89 11.22 8.92 -0.44
N ILE A 90 10.26 8.55 0.42
CA ILE A 90 10.46 7.56 1.49
C ILE A 90 10.91 6.21 0.93
N GLN A 91 10.36 5.78 -0.21
CA GLN A 91 10.81 4.54 -0.87
C GLN A 91 12.22 4.68 -1.45
N LYS A 92 12.59 5.87 -1.91
CA LYS A 92 13.91 6.12 -2.51
C LYS A 92 15.04 6.20 -1.47
N VAL A 93 14.77 6.77 -0.29
CA VAL A 93 15.81 6.96 0.76
C VAL A 93 15.79 5.90 1.85
N GLU A 94 14.75 5.06 1.88
CA GLU A 94 14.60 3.91 2.76
C GLU A 94 14.92 4.22 4.23
N LYS A 95 15.89 3.52 4.83
CA LYS A 95 16.25 3.59 6.25
C LYS A 95 16.75 4.97 6.68
N LYS A 96 17.21 5.82 5.75
CA LYS A 96 17.66 7.19 6.07
C LYS A 96 16.52 8.07 6.61
N ILE A 97 15.26 7.70 6.37
CA ILE A 97 14.11 8.42 6.93
C ILE A 97 13.90 8.19 8.43
N SER A 98 14.57 7.21 9.04
CA SER A 98 14.24 6.72 10.38
C SER A 98 14.19 7.83 11.45
N HIS A 99 15.10 8.81 11.39
CA HIS A 99 15.14 9.92 12.35
C HIS A 99 13.97 10.90 12.22
N TYR A 100 13.28 10.91 11.09
CA TYR A 100 12.17 11.81 10.78
C TYR A 100 10.81 11.10 10.80
N ALA A 101 10.81 9.76 10.87
CA ALA A 101 9.63 8.93 10.69
C ALA A 101 8.48 9.26 11.67
N LEU A 102 8.81 9.60 12.92
CA LEU A 102 7.79 9.97 13.93
C LEU A 102 7.04 11.25 13.55
N GLU A 103 7.75 12.29 13.13
CA GLU A 103 7.12 13.55 12.75
C GLU A 103 6.26 13.41 11.48
N ILE A 104 6.72 12.60 10.53
CA ILE A 104 5.97 12.28 9.30
C ILE A 104 4.71 11.49 9.66
N LYS A 105 4.82 10.49 10.55
CA LYS A 105 3.68 9.72 11.06
C LYS A 105 2.65 10.61 11.73
N ASP A 106 3.06 11.52 12.60
CA ASP A 106 2.15 12.37 13.37
C ASP A 106 1.38 13.36 12.48
N VAL A 107 2.04 13.98 11.49
CA VAL A 107 1.35 14.85 10.54
C VAL A 107 0.40 14.07 9.63
N CYS A 108 0.79 12.87 9.17
CA CYS A 108 -0.07 12.03 8.33
C CYS A 108 -1.29 11.53 9.10
N MET A 109 -1.13 11.11 10.36
CA MET A 109 -2.26 10.75 11.23
C MET A 109 -3.19 11.96 11.43
N SER A 110 -2.64 13.16 11.62
CA SER A 110 -3.44 14.37 11.78
C SER A 110 -4.25 14.70 10.52
N LEU A 111 -3.63 14.64 9.33
CA LEU A 111 -4.31 14.86 8.05
C LEU A 111 -5.39 13.81 7.80
N PHE A 112 -5.09 12.53 8.03
CA PHE A 112 -6.05 11.44 7.84
C PHE A 112 -7.30 11.61 8.72
N MET A 113 -7.12 12.03 9.98
CA MET A 113 -8.21 12.15 10.95
C MET A 113 -9.00 13.46 10.83
N ARG A 114 -8.37 14.55 10.39
CA ARG A 114 -8.97 15.90 10.43
C ARG A 114 -9.44 16.42 9.07
N GLU A 115 -8.84 15.97 7.96
CA GLU A 115 -9.22 16.45 6.63
C GLU A 115 -10.48 15.77 6.12
N LYS A 116 -11.29 16.51 5.35
CA LYS A 116 -12.51 15.99 4.69
C LYS A 116 -12.19 15.37 3.32
N GLY A 117 -11.18 15.90 2.64
CA GLY A 117 -10.84 15.52 1.26
C GLY A 117 -10.32 14.09 1.14
N ALA A 118 -11.02 13.27 0.34
CA ALA A 118 -10.68 11.85 0.15
C ALA A 118 -9.25 11.64 -0.37
N LYS A 119 -8.79 12.49 -1.31
CA LYS A 119 -7.45 12.38 -1.91
C LYS A 119 -6.34 12.52 -0.87
N ILE A 120 -6.45 13.52 0.01
CA ILE A 120 -5.47 13.78 1.07
C ILE A 120 -5.48 12.64 2.09
N ARG A 121 -6.67 12.20 2.52
CA ARG A 121 -6.78 11.09 3.47
C ARG A 121 -6.17 9.81 2.92
N SER A 122 -6.43 9.47 1.66
CA SER A 122 -5.85 8.31 1.00
C SER A 122 -4.33 8.43 0.84
N ALA A 123 -3.81 9.61 0.48
CA ALA A 123 -2.38 9.86 0.35
C ALA A 123 -1.65 9.77 1.70
N ALA A 124 -2.26 10.31 2.77
CA ALA A 124 -1.72 10.23 4.13
C ALA A 124 -1.62 8.77 4.62
N ILE A 125 -2.65 7.94 4.37
CA ILE A 125 -2.57 6.50 4.68
C ILE A 125 -1.46 5.82 3.87
N SER A 126 -1.27 6.19 2.61
CA SER A 126 -0.23 5.60 1.76
C SER A 126 1.17 5.87 2.32
N VAL A 127 1.42 7.08 2.82
CA VAL A 127 2.66 7.42 3.55
C VAL A 127 2.79 6.59 4.83
N LEU A 128 1.71 6.46 5.62
CA LEU A 128 1.72 5.67 6.86
C LEU A 128 2.04 4.20 6.60
N VAL A 129 1.49 3.58 5.56
CA VAL A 129 1.82 2.21 5.16
C VAL A 129 3.33 2.07 4.92
N LYS A 130 3.94 3.01 4.18
CA LYS A 130 5.38 2.96 3.90
C LYS A 130 6.23 3.12 5.15
N LEU A 131 5.83 3.98 6.07
CA LEU A 131 6.52 4.13 7.35
C LEU A 131 6.41 2.89 8.22
N LEU A 132 5.22 2.25 8.27
CA LEU A 132 5.03 1.01 9.04
C LEU A 132 5.92 -0.12 8.50
N GLU A 133 5.99 -0.27 7.18
CA GLU A 133 6.87 -1.24 6.50
C GLU A 133 8.35 -0.98 6.81
N LEU A 134 8.80 0.28 6.69
CA LEU A 134 10.22 0.62 6.86
C LEU A 134 10.70 0.59 8.32
N THR A 135 9.81 0.90 9.26
CA THR A 135 10.16 0.98 10.70
C THR A 135 9.90 -0.32 11.46
N ALA A 136 9.34 -1.34 10.79
CA ALA A 136 9.13 -2.66 11.34
C ALA A 136 10.40 -3.22 12.00
N GLY A 137 10.29 -3.68 13.25
CA GLY A 137 11.42 -4.25 14.00
C GLY A 137 12.50 -3.27 14.46
N THR A 138 12.40 -1.98 14.11
CA THR A 138 13.37 -0.95 14.53
C THR A 138 13.04 -0.37 15.91
N SER A 139 13.99 0.33 16.54
CA SER A 139 13.72 1.09 17.77
C SER A 139 12.66 2.17 17.55
N VAL A 140 12.72 2.88 16.42
CA VAL A 140 11.77 3.95 16.06
C VAL A 140 10.34 3.40 15.89
N GLY A 141 10.19 2.19 15.35
CA GLY A 141 8.88 1.54 15.21
C GLY A 141 8.16 1.34 16.55
N LYS A 142 8.90 1.20 17.67
CA LYS A 142 8.30 1.09 19.01
C LYS A 142 7.62 2.40 19.45
N ASP A 143 8.13 3.53 18.98
CA ASP A 143 7.62 4.86 19.31
C ASP A 143 6.41 5.28 18.46
N PHE A 144 5.98 4.43 17.51
CA PHE A 144 4.83 4.74 16.64
C PHE A 144 3.48 4.70 17.37
N GLU A 145 3.43 4.11 18.57
CA GLU A 145 2.17 3.83 19.28
C GLU A 145 1.19 3.03 18.41
N VAL A 146 1.67 1.99 17.71
CA VAL A 146 0.90 1.25 16.68
C VAL A 146 -0.44 0.76 17.20
N LYS A 147 -0.52 0.30 18.46
CA LYS A 147 -1.78 -0.08 19.12
C LYS A 147 -2.85 1.03 19.03
N LYS A 148 -2.49 2.25 19.40
CA LYS A 148 -3.39 3.41 19.39
C LYS A 148 -3.70 3.88 17.96
N MET A 149 -2.75 3.71 17.03
CA MET A 149 -3.00 3.95 15.61
C MET A 149 -4.05 2.96 15.08
N ALA A 150 -3.89 1.67 15.37
CA ALA A 150 -4.82 0.62 14.98
C ALA A 150 -6.23 0.90 15.53
N GLU A 151 -6.37 1.23 16.81
CA GLU A 151 -7.64 1.63 17.42
C GLU A 151 -8.34 2.76 16.64
N LYS A 152 -7.63 3.87 16.37
CA LYS A 152 -8.19 5.03 15.66
C LYS A 152 -8.55 4.72 14.20
N ILE A 153 -7.66 4.04 13.49
CA ILE A 153 -7.88 3.65 12.09
C ILE A 153 -9.04 2.67 12.01
N PHE A 154 -9.16 1.74 12.96
CA PHE A 154 -10.26 0.79 13.01
C PHE A 154 -11.60 1.47 13.32
N MET A 155 -11.63 2.51 14.14
CA MET A 155 -12.85 3.33 14.34
C MET A 155 -13.30 4.02 13.03
N GLU A 156 -12.37 4.56 12.23
CA GLU A 156 -12.69 5.08 10.91
C GLU A 156 -13.14 3.98 9.95
N PHE A 157 -12.47 2.82 9.99
CA PHE A 157 -12.83 1.65 9.21
C PHE A 157 -14.21 1.09 9.59
N ALA A 158 -14.62 1.15 10.85
CA ALA A 158 -15.93 0.69 11.28
C ALA A 158 -17.08 1.52 10.71
N LYS A 159 -16.81 2.71 10.14
CA LYS A 159 -17.84 3.53 9.51
C LYS A 159 -18.38 2.86 8.24
N PRO A 160 -19.69 2.97 7.98
CA PRO A 160 -20.29 2.43 6.77
C PRO A 160 -19.77 3.15 5.52
N LEU A 161 -19.81 2.47 4.37
CA LEU A 161 -19.38 3.01 3.06
C LEU A 161 -20.10 4.32 2.70
N SER A 162 -21.35 4.52 3.15
CA SER A 162 -22.08 5.78 2.95
C SER A 162 -21.45 6.99 3.64
N LYS A 163 -20.60 6.77 4.64
CA LYS A 163 -19.89 7.83 5.39
C LYS A 163 -18.40 7.87 5.08
N THR A 164 -17.90 7.02 4.20
CA THR A 164 -16.47 6.92 3.91
C THR A 164 -16.26 6.65 2.42
N PRO A 165 -15.65 7.59 1.66
CA PRO A 165 -15.42 7.43 0.24
C PRO A 165 -14.68 6.12 -0.09
N ALA A 166 -15.02 5.50 -1.23
CA ALA A 166 -14.47 4.20 -1.61
C ALA A 166 -12.94 4.16 -1.66
N THR A 167 -12.31 5.23 -2.14
CA THR A 167 -10.84 5.37 -2.20
C THR A 167 -10.19 5.48 -0.81
N VAL A 168 -10.89 6.03 0.19
CA VAL A 168 -10.39 6.04 1.57
C VAL A 168 -10.58 4.66 2.18
N LYS A 169 -11.73 4.01 1.91
CA LYS A 169 -12.01 2.67 2.39
C LYS A 169 -11.01 1.63 1.84
N GLU A 170 -10.66 1.72 0.56
CA GLU A 170 -9.57 0.95 -0.05
C GLU A 170 -8.29 1.04 0.79
N LYS A 171 -7.83 2.27 1.09
CA LYS A 171 -6.61 2.48 1.89
C LYS A 171 -6.74 1.98 3.33
N LEU A 172 -7.93 2.03 3.92
CA LEU A 172 -8.20 1.47 5.25
C LEU A 172 -8.06 -0.05 5.29
N TYR A 173 -8.59 -0.77 4.28
CA TYR A 173 -8.38 -2.22 4.16
C TYR A 173 -6.88 -2.55 4.09
N ILE A 174 -6.14 -1.81 3.27
CA ILE A 174 -4.70 -2.04 3.06
C ILE A 174 -3.92 -1.79 4.35
N VAL A 175 -4.06 -0.63 4.99
CA VAL A 175 -3.26 -0.31 6.19
C VAL A 175 -3.56 -1.22 7.36
N LEU A 176 -4.82 -1.63 7.55
CA LEU A 176 -5.17 -2.59 8.60
C LEU A 176 -4.61 -3.98 8.29
N GLY A 177 -4.60 -4.39 7.02
CA GLY A 177 -3.92 -5.62 6.59
C GLY A 177 -2.42 -5.57 6.87
N VAL A 178 -1.76 -4.46 6.52
CA VAL A 178 -0.33 -4.25 6.78
C VAL A 178 -0.03 -4.24 8.28
N MET A 179 -0.87 -3.61 9.10
CA MET A 179 -0.73 -3.68 10.56
C MET A 179 -0.88 -5.13 11.07
N ALA A 180 -1.77 -5.92 10.48
CA ALA A 180 -1.94 -7.33 10.84
C ALA A 180 -0.77 -8.21 10.41
N GLU A 181 -0.08 -7.86 9.31
CA GLU A 181 1.14 -8.51 8.84
C GLU A 181 2.36 -8.16 9.71
N ILE A 182 2.53 -6.88 10.06
CA ILE A 182 3.76 -6.39 10.71
C ILE A 182 3.67 -6.39 12.24
N TYR A 183 2.50 -6.07 12.79
CA TYR A 183 2.25 -5.92 14.23
C TYR A 183 1.06 -6.78 14.69
N PRO A 184 1.10 -8.11 14.48
CA PRO A 184 -0.02 -9.00 14.76
C PRO A 184 -0.51 -8.93 16.21
N GLU A 185 0.37 -8.63 17.17
CA GLU A 185 0.05 -8.50 18.60
C GLU A 185 -0.97 -7.38 18.90
N TYR A 186 -1.06 -6.37 18.04
CA TYR A 186 -2.04 -5.28 18.18
C TYR A 186 -3.30 -5.48 17.32
N MET A 187 -3.33 -6.54 16.50
CA MET A 187 -4.39 -6.78 15.52
C MET A 187 -5.26 -7.99 15.84
N THR A 188 -4.94 -8.77 16.88
CA THR A 188 -5.69 -9.96 17.27
C THR A 188 -7.19 -9.71 17.45
N GLU A 189 -7.58 -8.61 18.09
CA GLU A 189 -8.98 -8.26 18.34
C GLU A 189 -9.72 -7.73 17.09
N TYR A 190 -8.99 -7.39 16.04
CA TYR A 190 -9.52 -6.75 14.84
C TYR A 190 -9.56 -7.67 13.61
N ALA A 191 -8.69 -8.69 13.57
CA ALA A 191 -8.45 -9.50 12.39
C ALA A 191 -9.71 -10.24 11.87
N ASP A 192 -10.47 -10.94 12.71
CA ASP A 192 -11.70 -11.64 12.28
C ASP A 192 -12.73 -10.65 11.70
N ARG A 193 -12.88 -9.48 12.33
CA ARG A 193 -13.81 -8.43 11.86
C ARG A 193 -13.33 -7.75 10.57
N LEU A 194 -12.02 -7.58 10.39
CA LEU A 194 -11.45 -7.11 9.13
C LEU A 194 -11.74 -8.13 8.02
N THR A 195 -11.40 -9.40 8.24
CA THR A 195 -11.62 -10.50 7.30
C THR A 195 -13.09 -10.62 6.91
N GLY A 196 -14.00 -10.64 7.89
CA GLY A 196 -15.44 -10.71 7.66
C GLY A 196 -15.97 -9.54 6.84
N GLN A 197 -15.49 -8.32 7.09
CA GLN A 197 -15.87 -7.15 6.29
C GLN A 197 -15.31 -7.20 4.87
N CYS A 198 -14.07 -7.65 4.68
CA CYS A 198 -13.50 -7.86 3.34
C CYS A 198 -14.32 -8.86 2.53
N VAL A 199 -14.63 -10.03 3.11
CA VAL A 199 -15.42 -11.08 2.45
C VAL A 199 -16.83 -10.59 2.12
N ALA A 200 -17.49 -9.89 3.06
CA ALA A 200 -18.82 -9.32 2.82
C ALA A 200 -18.80 -8.26 1.70
N ALA A 201 -17.79 -7.39 1.68
CA ALA A 201 -17.62 -6.40 0.63
C ALA A 201 -17.33 -7.04 -0.72
N LEU A 202 -16.43 -8.02 -0.81
CA LEU A 202 -16.15 -8.76 -2.04
C LEU A 202 -17.40 -9.44 -2.59
N LYS A 203 -18.19 -10.09 -1.72
CA LYS A 203 -19.48 -10.66 -2.09
C LYS A 203 -20.42 -9.60 -2.68
N GLU A 204 -20.61 -8.47 -2.00
CA GLU A 204 -21.48 -7.39 -2.51
C GLU A 204 -21.01 -6.87 -3.87
N GLN A 205 -19.71 -6.57 -3.99
CA GLN A 205 -19.14 -5.94 -5.18
C GLN A 205 -19.08 -6.87 -6.40
N MET A 206 -18.85 -8.18 -6.19
CA MET A 206 -18.63 -9.12 -7.30
C MET A 206 -19.86 -9.92 -7.72
N THR A 207 -20.89 -10.03 -6.87
CA THR A 207 -22.07 -10.86 -7.16
C THR A 207 -23.34 -10.07 -7.45
N SER A 208 -23.31 -8.75 -7.22
CA SER A 208 -24.43 -7.86 -7.53
C SER A 208 -24.71 -7.84 -9.03
N LYS A 209 -25.97 -8.12 -9.41
CA LYS A 209 -26.46 -8.04 -10.79
C LYS A 209 -26.92 -6.63 -11.19
N THR A 210 -27.11 -5.73 -10.23
CA THR A 210 -27.80 -4.44 -10.43
C THR A 210 -26.91 -3.23 -10.15
N LYS A 211 -26.03 -3.32 -9.15
CA LYS A 211 -25.04 -2.27 -8.85
C LYS A 211 -23.76 -2.48 -9.66
N LYS A 212 -23.22 -1.40 -10.22
CA LYS A 212 -21.87 -1.38 -10.79
C LYS A 212 -20.85 -1.62 -9.69
N ALA A 213 -19.89 -2.50 -9.95
CA ALA A 213 -18.84 -2.85 -9.00
C ALA A 213 -17.85 -1.70 -8.78
N GLU A 214 -17.54 -1.42 -7.52
CA GLU A 214 -16.47 -0.50 -7.10
C GLU A 214 -15.13 -1.25 -7.08
N LEU A 215 -14.40 -1.20 -8.19
CA LEU A 215 -13.15 -1.95 -8.37
C LEU A 215 -12.08 -1.63 -7.32
N THR A 216 -12.06 -0.40 -6.80
CA THR A 216 -11.14 0.02 -5.73
C THR A 216 -11.43 -0.67 -4.41
N ILE A 217 -12.70 -0.94 -4.10
CA ILE A 217 -13.06 -1.72 -2.91
C ILE A 217 -12.58 -3.15 -3.07
N ILE A 218 -12.73 -3.72 -4.26
CA ILE A 218 -12.27 -5.08 -4.56
C ILE A 218 -10.76 -5.20 -4.36
N SER A 219 -9.95 -4.34 -5.01
CA SER A 219 -8.49 -4.39 -4.90
C SER A 219 -8.03 -4.13 -3.46
N GLY A 220 -8.64 -3.18 -2.77
CA GLY A 220 -8.35 -2.89 -1.36
C GLY A 220 -8.63 -4.07 -0.43
N CYS A 221 -9.77 -4.76 -0.60
CA CYS A 221 -10.10 -5.94 0.19
C CYS A 221 -9.11 -7.08 -0.05
N LEU A 222 -8.74 -7.33 -1.31
CA LEU A 222 -7.80 -8.40 -1.66
C LEU A 222 -6.39 -8.10 -1.12
N GLU A 223 -5.87 -6.88 -1.27
CA GLU A 223 -4.56 -6.51 -0.71
C GLU A 223 -4.57 -6.51 0.83
N GLY A 224 -5.65 -6.03 1.44
CA GLY A 224 -5.82 -6.06 2.90
C GLY A 224 -5.88 -7.48 3.46
N LEU A 225 -6.64 -8.37 2.82
CA LEU A 225 -6.66 -9.80 3.16
C LEU A 225 -5.28 -10.43 2.93
N ARG A 226 -4.63 -10.15 1.80
CA ARG A 226 -3.31 -10.72 1.45
C ARG A 226 -2.28 -10.40 2.52
N ALA A 227 -2.31 -9.21 3.12
CA ALA A 227 -1.43 -8.89 4.25
C ALA A 227 -1.91 -9.57 5.55
N CYS A 228 -3.21 -9.48 5.87
CA CYS A 228 -3.79 -10.04 7.10
C CYS A 228 -3.55 -11.56 7.26
N LEU A 229 -3.69 -12.33 6.18
CA LEU A 229 -3.62 -13.80 6.20
C LEU A 229 -2.22 -14.36 6.51
N VAL A 230 -1.19 -13.51 6.59
CA VAL A 230 0.17 -13.93 6.98
C VAL A 230 0.20 -14.44 8.42
N ASN A 231 -0.44 -13.71 9.34
CA ASN A 231 -0.49 -14.08 10.77
C ASN A 231 -1.87 -14.57 11.22
N PHE A 232 -2.93 -14.29 10.43
CA PHE A 232 -4.31 -14.65 10.75
C PHE A 232 -4.88 -15.56 9.66
N THR A 233 -4.40 -16.79 9.64
CA THR A 233 -4.74 -17.79 8.62
C THR A 233 -6.25 -18.00 8.50
N GLN A 234 -6.70 -18.25 7.26
CA GLN A 234 -8.07 -18.60 6.91
C GLN A 234 -8.03 -19.83 6.00
N SER A 235 -7.24 -20.82 6.41
CA SER A 235 -7.01 -21.99 5.57
C SER A 235 -8.23 -22.92 5.56
N ALA A 236 -8.34 -23.65 4.48
CA ALA A 236 -9.41 -24.61 4.31
C ALA A 236 -9.23 -25.83 5.23
N ASP A 237 -7.97 -26.19 5.53
CA ASP A 237 -7.63 -27.30 6.44
C ASP A 237 -7.97 -26.99 7.90
N GLU A 238 -7.95 -25.71 8.30
CA GLU A 238 -8.39 -25.25 9.63
C GLU A 238 -9.93 -25.13 9.74
N GLY A 239 -10.67 -25.40 8.66
CA GLY A 239 -12.13 -25.28 8.66
C GLY A 239 -12.62 -23.83 8.76
N SER A 240 -11.83 -22.85 8.31
CA SER A 240 -12.26 -21.45 8.32
C SER A 240 -13.55 -21.24 7.53
N LYS A 241 -14.52 -20.57 8.17
CA LYS A 241 -15.79 -20.14 7.54
C LYS A 241 -15.59 -19.18 6.36
N TYR A 242 -14.43 -18.55 6.24
CA TYR A 242 -14.13 -17.59 5.18
C TYR A 242 -13.34 -18.19 4.02
N SER A 243 -12.71 -19.37 4.21
CA SER A 243 -11.69 -19.87 3.29
C SER A 243 -12.19 -19.99 1.84
N TYR A 244 -13.32 -20.67 1.64
CA TYR A 244 -13.89 -20.85 0.31
C TYR A 244 -14.31 -19.53 -0.35
N ASP A 245 -14.91 -18.61 0.42
CA ASP A 245 -15.33 -17.31 -0.11
C ASP A 245 -14.12 -16.46 -0.51
N ILE A 246 -13.05 -16.44 0.30
CA ILE A 246 -11.79 -15.74 -0.06
C ILE A 246 -11.23 -16.30 -1.35
N PHE A 247 -11.12 -17.64 -1.47
CA PHE A 247 -10.64 -18.29 -2.69
C PHE A 247 -11.51 -17.96 -3.90
N LYS A 248 -12.84 -18.12 -3.75
CA LYS A 248 -13.82 -17.87 -4.82
C LYS A 248 -13.72 -16.44 -5.36
N TYR A 249 -13.70 -15.42 -4.49
CA TYR A 249 -13.62 -14.04 -4.93
C TYR A 249 -12.24 -13.68 -5.48
N THR A 250 -11.17 -14.32 -4.99
CA THR A 250 -9.83 -14.22 -5.58
C THR A 250 -9.82 -14.77 -7.01
N ARG A 251 -10.41 -15.95 -7.23
CA ARG A 251 -10.58 -16.52 -8.57
C ARG A 251 -11.38 -15.58 -9.47
N MET A 252 -12.52 -15.07 -9.01
CA MET A 252 -13.34 -14.12 -9.78
C MET A 252 -12.58 -12.85 -10.16
N ALA A 253 -11.76 -12.30 -9.26
CA ALA A 253 -10.93 -11.13 -9.52
C ALA A 253 -9.90 -11.37 -10.63
N ILE A 254 -9.37 -12.59 -10.69
CA ILE A 254 -8.45 -13.01 -11.75
C ILE A 254 -9.22 -13.27 -13.05
N SER A 255 -10.44 -13.82 -12.99
CA SER A 255 -11.22 -14.19 -14.17
C SER A 255 -11.80 -13.06 -14.99
N ASN A 256 -11.99 -11.89 -14.40
CA ASN A 256 -12.65 -10.78 -15.07
C ASN A 256 -11.63 -9.80 -15.68
N MET A 257 -10.69 -10.32 -16.49
CA MET A 257 -9.59 -9.53 -17.09
C MET A 257 -10.06 -8.51 -18.17
N GLU A 258 -11.33 -8.51 -18.56
CA GLU A 258 -11.89 -7.57 -19.54
C GLU A 258 -12.23 -6.18 -18.95
N ILE A 259 -11.86 -5.89 -17.70
CA ILE A 259 -12.17 -4.60 -17.08
C ILE A 259 -10.90 -3.76 -16.88
N ALA A 260 -10.96 -2.53 -17.39
CA ALA A 260 -9.95 -1.47 -17.51
C ALA A 260 -9.19 -1.00 -16.25
N ARG A 261 -8.96 -1.85 -15.24
CA ARG A 261 -8.04 -1.58 -14.12
C ARG A 261 -7.27 -2.84 -13.72
N TYR A 262 -6.01 -2.86 -14.14
CA TYR A 262 -5.03 -3.90 -13.85
C TYR A 262 -4.90 -4.26 -12.35
N ASP A 263 -5.28 -3.36 -11.45
CA ASP A 263 -5.14 -3.52 -9.99
C ASP A 263 -5.92 -4.69 -9.39
N VAL A 264 -7.13 -5.00 -9.90
CA VAL A 264 -7.97 -6.07 -9.34
C VAL A 264 -7.41 -7.46 -9.66
N PRO A 265 -7.14 -7.82 -10.93
CA PRO A 265 -6.46 -9.07 -11.24
C PRO A 265 -5.11 -9.18 -10.54
N LYS A 266 -4.32 -8.10 -10.50
CA LYS A 266 -3.03 -8.07 -9.80
C LYS A 266 -3.13 -8.41 -8.32
N ALA A 267 -4.09 -7.83 -7.61
CA ALA A 267 -4.33 -8.13 -6.19
C ALA A 267 -4.74 -9.59 -6.00
N GLY A 268 -5.58 -10.13 -6.89
CA GLY A 268 -5.97 -11.54 -6.87
C GLY A 268 -4.78 -12.48 -7.10
N LEU A 269 -3.93 -12.20 -8.08
CA LEU A 269 -2.74 -13.01 -8.36
C LEU A 269 -1.75 -12.97 -7.18
N ARG A 270 -1.55 -11.81 -6.56
CA ARG A 270 -0.73 -11.66 -5.35
C ARG A 270 -1.27 -12.47 -4.18
N MET A 271 -2.59 -12.54 -4.02
CA MET A 271 -3.24 -13.38 -3.01
C MET A 271 -2.86 -14.84 -3.18
N ILE A 272 -3.01 -15.39 -4.40
CA ILE A 272 -2.67 -16.78 -4.69
C ILE A 272 -1.18 -17.03 -4.51
N ALA A 273 -0.33 -16.12 -5.01
CA ALA A 273 1.12 -16.26 -4.89
C ALA A 273 1.58 -16.33 -3.41
N LYS A 274 1.01 -15.49 -2.54
CA LYS A 274 1.37 -15.43 -1.11
C LYS A 274 0.73 -16.56 -0.27
N HIS A 275 -0.49 -16.99 -0.62
CA HIS A 275 -1.32 -17.84 0.27
C HIS A 275 -1.80 -19.16 -0.35
N ALA A 276 -1.17 -19.64 -1.42
CA ALA A 276 -1.59 -20.89 -2.07
C ALA A 276 -1.70 -22.09 -1.13
N ALA A 277 -0.80 -22.20 -0.14
CA ALA A 277 -0.86 -23.26 0.86
C ALA A 277 -2.18 -23.28 1.64
N GLN A 278 -2.78 -22.11 1.92
CA GLN A 278 -4.04 -22.01 2.65
C GLN A 278 -5.26 -22.44 1.83
N PHE A 279 -5.15 -22.45 0.49
CA PHE A 279 -6.22 -22.76 -0.45
C PHE A 279 -5.95 -24.03 -1.29
N ASN A 280 -5.03 -24.87 -0.85
CA ASN A 280 -4.50 -26.02 -1.60
C ASN A 280 -5.61 -26.91 -2.18
N MET A 281 -6.63 -27.25 -1.38
CA MET A 281 -7.74 -28.10 -1.84
C MET A 281 -8.51 -27.49 -3.02
N TYR A 282 -8.73 -26.17 -3.02
CA TYR A 282 -9.45 -25.49 -4.10
C TYR A 282 -8.56 -25.22 -5.31
N LEU A 283 -7.27 -24.92 -5.06
CA LEU A 283 -6.27 -24.74 -6.12
C LEU A 283 -6.03 -26.02 -6.90
N PHE A 284 -6.10 -27.19 -6.26
CA PHE A 284 -5.98 -28.46 -6.96
C PHE A 284 -7.09 -28.67 -8.02
N ASP A 285 -8.29 -28.13 -7.79
CA ASP A 285 -9.38 -28.23 -8.75
C ASP A 285 -9.26 -27.18 -9.88
N ASP A 286 -8.68 -26.01 -9.59
CA ASP A 286 -8.62 -24.86 -10.50
C ASP A 286 -7.21 -24.54 -11.05
N TYR A 287 -6.16 -25.34 -10.78
CA TYR A 287 -4.78 -24.98 -11.14
C TYR A 287 -4.59 -24.74 -12.65
N GLN A 288 -5.26 -25.52 -13.51
CA GLN A 288 -5.19 -25.36 -14.96
C GLN A 288 -5.67 -23.99 -15.39
N TYR A 289 -6.72 -23.50 -14.73
CA TYR A 289 -7.28 -22.19 -14.98
C TYR A 289 -6.25 -21.09 -14.67
N PHE A 290 -5.68 -21.08 -13.47
CA PHE A 290 -4.69 -20.08 -13.08
C PHE A 290 -3.41 -20.14 -13.92
N ILE A 291 -2.95 -21.34 -14.30
CA ILE A 291 -1.82 -21.52 -15.22
C ILE A 291 -2.07 -20.82 -16.55
N GLN A 292 -3.28 -20.92 -17.11
CA GLN A 292 -3.63 -20.23 -18.35
C GLN A 292 -3.60 -18.70 -18.16
N GLN A 293 -4.07 -18.19 -17.01
CA GLN A 293 -4.04 -16.75 -16.72
C GLN A 293 -2.60 -16.23 -16.64
N PHE A 294 -1.71 -16.94 -15.92
CA PHE A 294 -0.30 -16.58 -15.84
C PHE A 294 0.41 -16.65 -17.20
N ARG A 295 0.14 -17.68 -18.01
CA ARG A 295 0.64 -17.76 -19.39
C ARG A 295 0.15 -16.60 -20.25
N GLY A 296 -1.10 -16.17 -20.07
CA GLY A 296 -1.65 -14.99 -20.74
C GLY A 296 -0.80 -13.75 -20.47
N ILE A 297 -0.48 -13.46 -19.20
CA ILE A 297 0.37 -12.33 -18.81
C ILE A 297 1.79 -12.47 -19.34
N MET A 298 2.38 -13.68 -19.29
CA MET A 298 3.73 -13.92 -19.81
C MET A 298 3.84 -13.74 -21.33
N ASN A 299 2.76 -13.96 -22.06
CA ASN A 299 2.71 -13.82 -23.52
C ASN A 299 2.24 -12.42 -23.97
N ASP A 300 1.85 -11.55 -23.04
CA ASP A 300 1.43 -10.19 -23.33
C ASP A 300 2.65 -9.26 -23.41
N SER A 301 2.92 -8.72 -24.60
CA SER A 301 4.05 -7.81 -24.84
C SER A 301 3.89 -6.44 -24.15
N SER A 302 2.69 -6.12 -23.63
CA SER A 302 2.41 -4.91 -22.86
C SER A 302 2.57 -5.08 -21.35
N ALA A 303 2.83 -6.32 -20.87
CA ALA A 303 2.97 -6.59 -19.44
C ALA A 303 4.21 -5.91 -18.84
N THR A 304 4.07 -5.32 -17.65
CA THR A 304 5.19 -4.67 -16.95
C THR A 304 6.12 -5.71 -16.30
N ALA A 305 7.36 -5.32 -15.97
CA ALA A 305 8.33 -6.22 -15.33
C ALA A 305 7.82 -6.85 -14.02
N LYS A 306 7.05 -6.09 -13.22
CA LYS A 306 6.44 -6.59 -11.98
C LYS A 306 5.38 -7.66 -12.24
N GLU A 307 4.72 -7.57 -13.38
CA GLU A 307 3.60 -8.42 -13.78
C GLU A 307 4.11 -9.73 -14.35
N LEU A 308 5.11 -9.64 -15.22
CA LEU A 308 5.88 -10.78 -15.68
C LEU A 308 6.48 -11.55 -14.50
N SER A 309 7.12 -10.85 -13.56
CA SER A 309 7.69 -11.49 -12.36
C SER A 309 6.64 -12.22 -11.54
N LEU A 310 5.48 -11.60 -11.29
CA LEU A 310 4.37 -12.23 -10.58
C LEU A 310 3.83 -13.45 -11.35
N ALA A 311 3.71 -13.34 -12.67
CA ALA A 311 3.18 -14.40 -13.51
C ALA A 311 4.10 -15.61 -13.59
N VAL A 312 5.41 -15.39 -13.73
CA VAL A 312 6.42 -16.46 -13.71
C VAL A 312 6.40 -17.20 -12.37
N ARG A 313 6.33 -16.48 -11.25
CA ARG A 313 6.27 -17.09 -9.90
C ARG A 313 5.00 -17.90 -9.71
N GLY A 314 3.86 -17.30 -10.01
CA GLY A 314 2.56 -17.97 -9.88
C GLY A 314 2.44 -19.19 -10.80
N TYR A 315 2.99 -19.09 -12.01
CA TYR A 315 3.11 -20.23 -12.92
C TYR A 315 4.00 -21.32 -12.33
N GLY A 316 5.19 -21.00 -11.82
CA GLY A 316 6.10 -21.98 -11.21
C GLY A 316 5.48 -22.72 -10.02
N LEU A 317 4.80 -21.97 -9.14
CA LEU A 317 4.04 -22.48 -8.00
C LEU A 317 2.95 -23.47 -8.43
N LEU A 318 2.21 -23.16 -9.50
CA LEU A 318 1.08 -23.98 -9.94
C LEU A 318 1.45 -25.07 -10.94
N ALA A 319 2.52 -24.90 -11.71
CA ALA A 319 3.06 -25.95 -12.58
C ALA A 319 3.49 -27.18 -11.77
N ALA A 320 3.86 -26.97 -10.51
CA ALA A 320 4.13 -28.05 -9.58
C ALA A 320 2.88 -28.93 -9.29
N TYR A 321 1.66 -28.39 -9.42
CA TYR A 321 0.43 -29.19 -9.35
C TYR A 321 0.20 -30.05 -10.61
N GLN A 322 0.89 -29.77 -11.73
CA GLN A 322 0.88 -30.63 -12.92
C GLN A 322 1.69 -31.91 -12.72
N HIS A 323 2.67 -31.90 -11.81
CA HIS A 323 3.57 -33.02 -11.56
C HIS A 323 3.33 -33.58 -10.15
N ARG A 324 2.97 -34.86 -10.06
CA ARG A 324 2.34 -35.54 -8.90
C ARG A 324 3.03 -35.47 -7.52
N ASP A 325 4.16 -34.80 -7.34
CA ASP A 325 4.94 -34.88 -6.10
C ASP A 325 4.84 -33.62 -5.22
N ARG A 326 3.95 -33.68 -4.21
CA ARG A 326 3.58 -32.57 -3.32
C ARG A 326 4.71 -32.05 -2.42
N ARG A 327 5.76 -32.83 -2.17
CA ARG A 327 6.86 -32.45 -1.23
C ARG A 327 7.89 -31.52 -1.85
N GLN A 328 8.15 -31.66 -3.15
CA GLN A 328 9.08 -30.79 -3.88
C GLN A 328 8.51 -29.37 -4.06
N VAL A 329 7.18 -29.24 -4.06
CA VAL A 329 6.45 -27.98 -4.30
C VAL A 329 6.61 -26.99 -3.15
N VAL A 330 6.44 -27.45 -1.91
CA VAL A 330 6.60 -26.60 -0.71
C VAL A 330 8.05 -26.16 -0.54
N PHE A 331 9.01 -27.05 -0.85
CA PHE A 331 10.43 -26.76 -0.80
C PHE A 331 10.85 -25.69 -1.82
N ASN A 332 10.32 -25.76 -3.05
CA ASN A 332 10.58 -24.76 -4.09
C ASN A 332 9.96 -23.38 -3.76
N LEU A 333 8.90 -23.33 -2.95
CA LEU A 333 8.26 -22.08 -2.53
C LEU A 333 9.09 -21.30 -1.51
N PHE A 334 9.62 -22.00 -0.49
CA PHE A 334 10.52 -21.38 0.50
C PHE A 334 11.80 -20.87 -0.16
N GLN A 335 12.40 -21.64 -1.08
CA GLN A 335 13.60 -21.20 -1.80
C GLN A 335 13.37 -20.01 -2.73
N LEU A 336 12.14 -19.81 -3.21
CA LEU A 336 11.79 -18.66 -4.06
C LEU A 336 11.47 -17.39 -3.27
N ASP A 337 10.87 -17.49 -2.07
CA ASP A 337 10.72 -16.32 -1.18
C ASP A 337 12.09 -15.82 -0.71
N ASP A 338 12.99 -16.72 -0.32
CA ASP A 338 14.38 -16.38 0.04
C ASP A 338 15.14 -15.70 -1.12
N TYR A 339 14.94 -16.17 -2.37
CA TYR A 339 15.60 -15.59 -3.55
C TYR A 339 15.12 -14.17 -3.86
N LEU A 340 13.92 -13.79 -3.39
CA LEU A 340 13.30 -12.48 -3.66
C LEU A 340 13.59 -11.46 -2.58
N GLU A 341 13.76 -11.89 -1.33
CA GLU A 341 14.42 -11.08 -0.32
C GLU A 341 15.89 -10.80 -0.72
N ASP A 342 16.54 -11.78 -1.36
CA ASP A 342 17.88 -11.65 -1.94
C ASP A 342 17.95 -10.75 -3.19
N ASP A 343 16.94 -10.76 -4.07
CA ASP A 343 16.95 -9.91 -5.28
C ASP A 343 16.60 -8.45 -4.96
N VAL A 344 15.77 -8.21 -3.94
CA VAL A 344 15.55 -6.86 -3.37
C VAL A 344 16.83 -6.33 -2.71
N SER A 345 17.65 -7.20 -2.13
CA SER A 345 18.95 -6.79 -1.58
C SER A 345 20.07 -6.70 -2.61
N LYS A 346 19.99 -7.44 -3.74
CA LYS A 346 20.98 -7.38 -4.85
C LYS A 346 20.71 -6.32 -5.91
N GLN A 347 19.50 -5.73 -5.94
CA GLN A 347 19.24 -4.48 -6.66
C GLN A 347 19.63 -3.21 -5.85
N VAL A 348 20.21 -3.40 -4.65
CA VAL A 348 20.75 -2.36 -3.75
C VAL A 348 22.30 -2.41 -3.72
N THR A 349 22.91 -2.98 -4.75
CA THR A 349 24.35 -2.87 -5.07
C THR A 349 24.49 -2.49 -6.52
#